data_AF-A0A7X9MLY6-F1
#
_entry.id   AF-A0A7X9MLY6-F1
#
_cell.length_a   1.000
_cell.length_b   1.000
_cell.length_c   1.000
_cell.angle_alpha   90.00
_cell.angle_beta   90.00
_cell.angle_gamma   90.00
#
_symmetry.space_group_name_H-M   'P 1'
#
loop_
_entity.id
_entity.type
_entity.pdbx_description
1 polymer ?
#
loop_
_entity_poly.entity_id
_entity_poly.type
_entity_poly.pdbx_seq_one_letter_code
_entity_poly.pdbx_strand_id
1 'polypeptide(L)'
;MPKLEIKKTSELSRKEASERLIELGRALADGSEVELGSSGDSVTMEVADRVRWELEIEVDGDEIEIEIEISWRDAPSGASGAEEQPSTEPASPSPARPARRGRPRKAPAK
;
A
#
# COMPACT_ATOMS: atom_id res chain seq x y z
N MET A 1 14.38 -19.29 1.52
CA MET A 1 13.69 -19.55 2.81
C MET A 1 12.25 -19.95 2.51
N PRO A 2 11.60 -20.81 3.31
CA PRO A 2 10.17 -21.10 3.14
C PRO A 2 9.34 -19.82 3.34
N LYS A 3 8.20 -19.71 2.64
CA LYS A 3 7.27 -18.59 2.79
C LYS A 3 6.59 -18.67 4.17
N LEU A 4 6.67 -17.60 4.96
CA LEU A 4 5.86 -17.40 6.16
C LEU A 4 4.64 -16.57 5.80
N GLU A 5 3.46 -16.98 6.26
CA GLU A 5 2.21 -16.23 6.08
C GLU A 5 1.39 -16.34 7.36
N ILE A 6 1.00 -15.18 7.93
CA ILE A 6 0.18 -15.08 9.13
C ILE A 6 -1.03 -14.23 8.79
N LYS A 7 -2.23 -14.81 8.88
CA LYS A 7 -3.50 -14.12 8.64
C LYS A 7 -4.38 -14.24 9.89
N LYS A 8 -4.79 -13.09 10.45
CA LYS A 8 -5.67 -13.01 11.62
C LYS A 8 -6.70 -11.91 11.42
N THR A 9 -7.97 -12.25 11.62
CA THR A 9 -9.10 -11.30 11.61
C THR A 9 -9.63 -11.15 13.03
N SER A 10 -9.89 -9.93 13.49
CA SER A 10 -10.40 -9.65 14.83
C SER A 10 -11.21 -8.35 14.82
N GLU A 11 -12.29 -8.30 15.59
CA GLU A 11 -12.98 -7.05 15.87
C GLU A 11 -12.25 -6.30 17.00
N LEU A 12 -12.00 -5.02 16.79
CA LEU A 12 -11.27 -4.17 17.74
C LEU A 12 -12.07 -2.90 18.01
N SER A 13 -11.91 -2.34 19.21
CA SER A 13 -12.28 -0.95 19.43
C SER A 13 -11.40 -0.02 18.59
N ARG A 14 -11.91 1.18 18.29
CA ARG A 14 -11.13 2.23 17.58
C ARG A 14 -9.80 2.55 18.27
N LYS A 15 -9.74 2.45 19.60
CA LYS A 15 -8.54 2.70 20.39
C LYS A 15 -7.49 1.61 20.17
N GLU A 16 -7.88 0.35 20.27
CA GLU A 16 -6.97 -0.79 20.05
C GLU A 16 -6.42 -0.81 18.62
N ALA A 17 -7.27 -0.53 17.61
CA ALA A 17 -6.82 -0.40 16.23
C ALA A 17 -5.79 0.72 16.06
N SER A 18 -6.03 1.89 16.69
CA SER A 18 -5.09 3.01 16.67
C SER A 18 -3.76 2.66 17.32
N GLU A 19 -3.76 1.97 18.46
CA GLU A 19 -2.54 1.58 19.17
C GLU A 19 -1.68 0.66 18.28
N ARG A 20 -2.29 -0.32 17.59
CA ARG A 20 -1.59 -1.20 16.66
C ARG A 20 -0.98 -0.46 15.45
N LEU A 21 -1.73 0.48 14.86
CA LEU A 21 -1.21 1.28 13.74
C LEU A 21 -0.05 2.18 14.16
N ILE A 22 -0.08 2.72 15.39
CA ILE A 22 1.03 3.52 15.94
C ILE A 22 2.28 2.67 16.14
N GLU A 23 2.13 1.44 16.66
CA GLU A 23 3.26 0.51 16.83
C GLU A 23 3.90 0.15 15.49
N LEU A 24 3.08 -0.18 14.48
CA LEU A 24 3.58 -0.39 13.11
C LEU A 24 4.29 0.86 12.57
N GLY A 25 3.69 2.04 12.76
CA GLY A 25 4.28 3.30 12.31
C GLY A 25 5.63 3.62 12.95
N ARG A 26 5.81 3.32 14.25
CA ARG A 26 7.10 3.48 14.94
C ARG A 26 8.16 2.55 14.37
N ALA A 27 7.82 1.29 14.16
CA ALA A 27 8.76 0.32 13.61
C ALA A 27 9.20 0.67 12.18
N LEU A 28 8.28 1.18 11.34
CA LEU A 28 8.60 1.71 10.01
C LEU A 28 9.53 2.94 10.07
N ALA A 29 9.37 3.80 11.08
CA ALA A 29 10.17 5.02 11.22
C ALA A 29 11.59 4.75 11.73
N ASP A 30 11.74 3.82 12.67
CA ASP A 30 13.00 3.53 13.35
C ASP A 30 13.80 2.41 12.65
N GLY A 31 13.29 1.84 11.53
CA GLY A 31 13.91 0.72 10.82
C GLY A 31 14.02 -0.56 11.66
N SER A 32 13.19 -0.67 12.70
CA SER A 32 13.36 -1.64 13.78
C SER A 32 12.39 -2.81 13.68
N GLU A 33 12.78 -3.91 14.33
CA GLU A 33 12.00 -5.12 14.60
C GLU A 33 10.59 -4.79 15.10
N VAL A 34 9.57 -5.07 14.28
CA VAL A 34 8.16 -4.93 14.67
C VAL A 34 7.74 -6.17 15.47
N GLU A 35 6.91 -6.05 16.49
CA GLU A 35 6.15 -7.18 17.05
C GLU A 35 4.66 -7.02 16.69
N LEU A 36 4.24 -7.58 15.55
CA LEU A 36 2.81 -7.57 15.17
C LEU A 36 2.09 -8.76 15.80
N GLY A 37 1.59 -8.59 17.02
CA GLY A 37 1.03 -9.69 17.80
C GLY A 37 -0.08 -9.30 18.77
N SER A 38 -1.02 -10.21 19.00
CA SER A 38 -1.88 -10.17 20.19
C SER A 38 -1.88 -11.55 20.81
N SER A 39 -1.32 -11.64 22.02
CA SER A 39 -1.20 -12.84 22.86
C SER A 39 -0.33 -13.95 22.27
N GLY A 40 0.99 -13.75 22.25
CA GLY A 40 1.98 -14.84 22.18
C GLY A 40 2.65 -15.07 20.83
N ASP A 41 2.09 -14.53 19.75
CA ASP A 41 2.70 -14.61 18.41
C ASP A 41 3.29 -13.24 18.06
N SER A 42 4.61 -13.09 18.13
CA SER A 42 5.32 -11.91 17.63
C SER A 42 6.20 -12.26 16.44
N VAL A 43 6.28 -11.34 15.48
CA VAL A 43 7.02 -11.53 14.23
C VAL A 43 7.98 -10.37 14.04
N THR A 44 9.23 -10.62 14.38
CA THR A 44 10.37 -9.74 14.13
C THR A 44 10.66 -9.60 12.65
N MET A 45 10.72 -8.36 12.16
CA MET A 45 11.11 -8.05 10.78
C MET A 45 11.98 -6.80 10.70
N GLU A 46 13.09 -6.86 9.96
CA GLU A 46 13.88 -5.67 9.61
C GLU A 46 13.18 -4.92 8.45
N VAL A 47 12.98 -3.61 8.63
CA VAL A 47 12.32 -2.75 7.64
C VAL A 47 13.39 -2.02 6.81
N ALA A 48 13.28 -2.08 5.48
CA ALA A 48 14.20 -1.37 4.60
C ALA A 48 13.96 0.17 4.63
N ASP A 49 15.02 0.95 4.34
CA ASP A 49 14.97 2.42 4.24
C ASP A 49 13.90 2.96 3.27
N ARG A 50 13.47 2.13 2.31
CA ARG A 50 12.39 2.44 1.36
C ARG A 50 11.43 1.27 1.26
N VAL A 51 10.14 1.59 1.35
CA VAL A 51 9.03 0.65 1.19
C VAL A 51 8.16 1.06 0.00
N ARG A 52 7.51 0.08 -0.62
CA ARG A 52 6.35 0.31 -1.49
C ARG A 52 5.11 0.39 -0.59
N TRP A 53 4.28 1.37 -0.84
CA TRP A 53 3.06 1.65 -0.09
C TRP A 53 1.86 1.72 -1.03
N GLU A 54 0.79 1.05 -0.64
CA GLU A 54 -0.52 1.11 -1.28
C GLU A 54 -1.60 1.30 -0.21
N LEU A 55 -2.55 2.20 -0.49
CA LEU A 55 -3.66 2.54 0.39
C LEU A 55 -4.92 2.53 -0.46
N GLU A 56 -5.86 1.68 -0.08
CA GLU A 56 -7.19 1.61 -0.68
C GLU A 56 -8.23 1.97 0.37
N ILE A 57 -9.24 2.73 -0.06
CA ILE A 57 -10.35 3.14 0.79
C ILE A 57 -11.63 2.92 -0.01
N GLU A 58 -12.48 2.05 0.51
CA GLU A 58 -13.78 1.74 -0.09
C GLU A 58 -14.92 2.15 0.85
N VAL A 59 -16.00 2.62 0.25
CA VAL A 59 -17.23 2.98 0.96
C VAL A 59 -18.39 2.34 0.20
N ASP A 60 -19.01 1.33 0.80
CA ASP A 60 -20.18 0.64 0.27
C ASP A 60 -21.31 0.63 1.29
N GLY A 61 -22.39 1.37 0.99
CA GLY A 61 -23.53 1.50 1.90
C GLY A 61 -23.14 2.11 3.25
N ASP A 62 -23.25 1.29 4.31
CA ASP A 62 -22.89 1.61 5.69
C ASP A 62 -21.54 1.04 6.13
N GLU A 63 -20.80 0.41 5.20
CA GLU A 63 -19.46 -0.12 5.41
C GLU A 63 -18.38 0.82 4.89
N ILE A 64 -17.30 0.97 5.67
CA ILE A 64 -16.08 1.68 5.28
C ILE A 64 -14.93 0.71 5.48
N GLU A 65 -14.19 0.44 4.41
CA GLU A 65 -13.00 -0.39 4.42
C GLU A 65 -11.76 0.44 4.11
N ILE A 66 -10.68 0.17 4.85
CA ILE A 66 -9.37 0.78 4.65
C ILE A 66 -8.36 -0.36 4.60
N GLU A 67 -7.73 -0.54 3.45
CA GLU A 67 -6.65 -1.50 3.28
C GLU A 67 -5.31 -0.79 3.16
N ILE A 68 -4.29 -1.32 3.83
CA ILE A 68 -2.92 -0.82 3.78
C ILE A 68 -2.01 -1.99 3.40
N GLU A 69 -1.37 -1.91 2.24
CA GLU A 69 -0.32 -2.84 1.84
C GLU A 69 1.05 -2.16 1.88
N ILE A 70 1.99 -2.81 2.58
CA ILE A 70 3.38 -2.36 2.70
C ILE A 70 4.28 -3.52 2.29
N SER A 71 5.15 -3.29 1.32
CA SER A 71 6.10 -4.31 0.87
C SER A 71 7.48 -3.72 0.63
N TRP A 72 8.51 -4.48 0.99
CA TRP A 72 9.90 -4.17 0.69
C TRP A 72 10.66 -5.44 0.35
N ARG A 73 11.84 -5.25 -0.23
CA ARG A 73 12.80 -6.33 -0.42
C ARG A 73 13.86 -6.21 0.65
N ASP A 74 14.20 -7.34 1.25
CA ASP A 74 15.37 -7.45 2.09
C ASP A 74 16.60 -7.26 1.19
N ALA A 75 17.32 -6.15 1.35
CA ALA A 75 18.49 -5.88 0.51
C ALA A 75 19.61 -6.84 0.92
N PRO A 76 20.31 -7.52 -0.01
CA PRO A 76 21.53 -8.21 0.38
C PRO A 76 22.49 -7.16 0.93
N SER A 77 22.90 -7.35 2.19
CA SER A 77 23.88 -6.52 2.88
C SER A 77 25.10 -6.27 1.97
N GLY A 78 25.16 -5.10 1.32
CA GLY A 78 26.17 -4.82 0.30
C GLY A 78 25.85 -3.75 -0.74
N ALA A 79 24.59 -3.38 -0.97
CA ALA A 79 24.25 -2.29 -1.89
C ALA A 79 24.11 -0.94 -1.17
N SER A 80 25.15 -0.52 -0.45
CA SER A 80 25.30 0.88 -0.07
C SER A 80 25.82 1.64 -1.29
N GLY A 81 25.03 2.59 -1.79
CA GLY A 81 25.48 3.62 -2.72
C GLY A 81 25.33 3.30 -4.21
N ALA A 82 24.13 3.52 -4.74
CA ALA A 82 23.99 4.05 -6.09
C ALA A 82 22.87 5.10 -6.05
N GLU A 83 23.28 6.35 -5.90
CA GLU A 83 22.44 7.51 -6.16
C GLU A 83 21.88 7.38 -7.58
N GLU A 84 20.58 7.11 -7.70
CA GLU A 84 19.89 7.17 -8.98
C GLU A 84 19.68 8.64 -9.33
N GLN A 85 20.65 9.21 -10.05
CA GLN A 85 20.53 10.49 -10.72
C GLN A 85 19.28 10.48 -11.61
N PRO A 86 18.50 11.59 -11.66
CA PRO A 86 17.38 11.67 -12.58
C PRO A 86 17.93 11.77 -14.01
N SER A 87 17.89 10.65 -14.73
CA SER A 87 18.18 10.62 -16.15
C SER A 87 17.10 11.43 -16.86
N THR A 88 17.51 12.59 -17.38
CA THR A 88 16.70 13.47 -18.21
C THR A 88 16.79 12.95 -19.64
N GLU A 89 15.69 12.45 -20.19
CA GLU A 89 15.51 12.35 -21.64
C GLU A 89 14.02 12.46 -22.02
N PRO A 90 13.69 12.85 -23.27
CA PRO A 90 12.92 14.05 -23.52
C PRO A 90 11.49 13.74 -23.97
N ALA A 91 10.66 14.79 -23.93
CA ALA A 91 9.31 14.80 -24.48
C ALA A 91 9.25 14.31 -25.93
N SER A 92 8.29 13.43 -26.23
CA SER A 92 7.66 13.32 -27.55
C SER A 92 6.26 12.69 -27.45
N PRO A 93 5.34 13.04 -28.37
CA PRO A 93 4.03 13.56 -27.99
C PRO A 93 2.90 12.51 -27.92
N SER A 94 1.90 12.80 -27.08
CA SER A 94 0.62 12.10 -27.04
C SER A 94 -0.07 12.09 -28.41
N PRO A 95 -0.59 10.95 -28.90
CA PRO A 95 -1.53 10.98 -30.02
C PRO A 95 -2.86 11.59 -29.57
N ALA A 96 -3.29 12.59 -30.33
CA ALA A 96 -4.46 13.40 -30.10
C ALA A 96 -5.76 12.58 -30.01
N ARG A 97 -6.57 12.92 -29.01
CA ARG A 97 -7.96 12.50 -28.85
C ARG A 97 -8.82 13.11 -29.96
N PRO A 98 -9.58 12.34 -30.77
CA PRO A 98 -10.57 12.94 -31.64
C PRO A 98 -11.81 13.35 -30.83
N ALA A 99 -12.21 14.60 -31.02
CA ALA A 99 -13.36 15.23 -30.39
C ALA A 99 -14.69 14.61 -30.84
N ARG A 100 -15.64 14.63 -29.88
CA ARG A 100 -17.11 14.48 -29.97
C ARG A 100 -17.73 14.39 -31.37
N ARG A 101 -18.57 13.35 -31.57
CA ARG A 101 -19.72 13.42 -32.47
C ARG A 101 -21.00 13.11 -31.70
N GLY A 102 -21.98 13.99 -31.88
CA GLY A 102 -23.17 14.10 -31.05
C GLY A 102 -24.21 12.98 -31.15
N ARG A 103 -25.11 13.03 -30.17
CA ARG A 103 -26.36 12.30 -29.97
C ARG A 103 -27.21 12.16 -31.26
N PRO A 104 -27.96 11.05 -31.38
CA PRO A 104 -29.41 11.24 -31.49
C PRO A 104 -30.20 10.35 -30.52
N ARG A 105 -31.37 10.87 -30.13
CA ARG A 105 -32.39 10.25 -29.28
C ARG A 105 -33.00 9.04 -30.00
N LYS A 106 -33.36 7.98 -29.25
CA LYS A 106 -34.40 7.03 -29.65
C LYS A 106 -35.36 6.77 -28.48
N ALA A 107 -36.64 6.97 -28.75
CA ALA A 107 -37.78 6.82 -27.85
C ALA A 107 -38.12 5.34 -27.60
N PRO A 108 -38.88 5.01 -26.53
CA PRO A 108 -39.30 3.64 -26.24
C PRO A 108 -40.46 3.21 -27.15
N ALA A 109 -40.50 1.93 -27.51
CA ALA A 109 -41.64 1.32 -28.19
C ALA A 109 -42.22 0.18 -27.32
N LYS A 110 -43.48 0.44 -26.92
CA LYS A 110 -44.62 -0.45 -26.67
C LYS A 110 -44.47 -1.71 -25.84
#